data_AF-A0A5B9QWJ9-F1
#
_entry.id   AF-A0A5B9QWJ9-F1
#
_cell.length_a   1.000
_cell.length_b   1.000
_cell.length_c   1.000
_cell.angle_alpha   90.00
_cell.angle_beta   90.00
_cell.angle_gamma   90.00
#
_symmetry.space_group_name_H-M   'P 1'
#
loop_
_entity.id
_entity.type
_entity.pdbx_description
1 polymer ?
#
loop_
_entity_poly.entity_id
_entity_poly.type
_entity_poly.pdbx_seq_one_letter_code
_entity_poly.pdbx_strand_id
1 'polypeptide(L)'
;MTRSTYLPLLPLAFAVLTIVPVVGRADAPLRTLNGRYAEIVTDLPSTPATDALPAAIDAAVPQWIRFWRRPAACVDGWKMTVYLMGDKSDFERRGLIPATLPDFPHGFQMGDQAWAVAQRSDYFTRHLVLHETFHGFAAHVFGGVGPNWFAEGTAEMMATHKGSGAAIRVPSIPADRQSVPFWGRFKLISQRRDEQRMPTLETVLRRRDLFYRNVEPYAWSWSAVVMMTMYPEYLQALIEASQRAPDRSYSFTREFQEKLAVPGPAMQARWQLLLSEFDYGYDTRRNRVDWPADPPEWDRQPGRVRIAAQRGWQLAGVWVTAGTKLRLTASGRYSLGETPRRWVCEPQGVTVRYHRGRPLGMVLAALVPRDVSGSETLPGVQIEAIGRQATITAKRDSWLLLRIGDDPAALADNSGVTTVNFQIRE
;
A
#
# COMPACT_ATOMS: atom_id res chain seq x y z
N MET A 1 -41.22 46.58 -6.65
CA MET A 1 -41.83 45.22 -6.59
C MET A 1 -40.71 44.19 -6.62
N THR A 2 -40.22 43.86 -5.43
CA THR A 2 -39.13 42.93 -5.15
C THR A 2 -39.68 41.51 -5.04
N ARG A 3 -39.24 40.59 -5.91
CA ARG A 3 -39.58 39.16 -5.79
C ARG A 3 -38.51 38.46 -4.96
N SER A 4 -38.93 38.06 -3.76
CA SER A 4 -38.26 37.14 -2.85
C SER A 4 -38.28 35.72 -3.41
N THR A 5 -37.11 35.08 -3.52
CA THR A 5 -36.97 33.64 -3.76
C THR A 5 -36.52 32.99 -2.46
N TYR A 6 -37.43 32.25 -1.83
CA TYR A 6 -37.15 31.37 -0.70
C TYR A 6 -36.40 30.12 -1.19
N LEU A 7 -35.19 29.89 -0.68
CA LEU A 7 -34.55 28.57 -0.68
C LEU A 7 -34.77 27.93 0.70
N PRO A 8 -35.21 26.67 0.81
CA PRO A 8 -35.27 25.99 2.09
C PRO A 8 -33.85 25.59 2.54
N LEU A 9 -33.46 26.04 3.72
CA LEU A 9 -32.28 25.59 4.46
C LEU A 9 -32.47 24.11 4.85
N LEU A 10 -31.76 23.21 4.18
CA LEU A 10 -31.48 21.86 4.67
C LEU A 10 -30.49 21.97 5.84
N PRO A 11 -30.71 21.30 6.98
CA PRO A 11 -29.78 21.36 8.09
C PRO A 11 -28.49 20.63 7.70
N LEU A 12 -27.37 21.35 7.63
CA LEU A 12 -26.04 20.75 7.65
C LEU A 12 -25.90 20.05 9.01
N ALA A 13 -26.07 18.74 9.03
CA ALA A 13 -25.59 17.91 10.12
C ALA A 13 -24.05 17.98 10.10
N PHE A 14 -23.48 18.96 10.78
CA PHE A 14 -22.08 18.91 11.19
C PHE A 14 -21.94 17.72 12.12
N ALA A 15 -21.46 16.60 11.61
CA ALA A 15 -20.84 15.59 12.44
C ALA A 15 -19.60 16.24 13.06
N VAL A 16 -19.77 16.77 14.27
CA VAL A 16 -18.66 17.19 15.10
C VAL A 16 -17.82 15.95 15.33
N LEU A 17 -16.68 15.85 14.65
CA LEU A 17 -15.62 14.93 15.05
C LEU A 17 -15.15 15.43 16.42
N THR A 18 -15.74 14.90 17.49
CA THR A 18 -15.20 15.08 18.84
C THR A 18 -13.85 14.41 18.87
N ILE A 19 -12.79 15.21 18.69
CA ILE A 19 -11.41 14.82 18.96
C ILE A 19 -11.30 14.80 20.49
N VAL A 20 -11.66 13.67 21.10
CA VAL A 20 -11.30 13.40 22.49
C VAL A 20 -9.89 12.84 22.46
N PRO A 21 -8.88 13.51 23.05
CA PRO A 21 -7.57 12.91 23.18
C PRO A 21 -7.73 11.69 24.09
N VAL A 22 -7.34 10.51 23.58
CA VAL A 22 -7.24 9.29 24.39
C VAL A 22 -6.03 9.47 25.29
N VAL A 23 -6.24 10.10 26.44
CA VAL A 23 -5.22 10.26 27.48
C VAL A 23 -5.59 9.28 28.59
N GLY A 24 -4.73 8.28 28.80
CA GLY A 24 -4.80 7.47 30.01
C GLY A 24 -4.69 8.40 31.21
N ARG A 25 -5.50 8.16 32.24
CA ARG A 25 -5.32 8.88 33.50
C ARG A 25 -4.20 8.19 34.27
N ALA A 26 -3.21 8.96 34.71
CA ALA A 26 -2.23 8.46 35.67
C ALA A 26 -2.95 7.78 36.84
N ASP A 27 -2.45 6.63 37.27
CA ASP A 27 -3.03 5.79 38.34
C ASP A 27 -4.43 5.21 38.05
N ALA A 28 -4.90 5.22 36.80
CA ALA A 28 -6.14 4.52 36.45
C ALA A 28 -6.06 3.02 36.79
N PRO A 29 -7.15 2.39 37.25
CA PRO A 29 -7.15 0.96 37.48
C PRO A 29 -6.97 0.22 36.15
N LEU A 30 -6.01 -0.72 36.13
CA LEU A 30 -5.80 -1.56 34.96
C LEU A 30 -6.97 -2.53 34.80
N ARG A 31 -7.38 -2.70 33.54
CA ARG A 31 -8.41 -3.64 33.11
C ARG A 31 -7.78 -4.69 32.23
N THR A 32 -8.32 -5.89 32.31
CA THR A 32 -7.90 -7.02 31.49
C THR A 32 -9.04 -7.45 30.58
N LEU A 33 -8.81 -7.40 29.27
CA LEU A 33 -9.76 -7.82 28.24
C LEU A 33 -9.27 -9.14 27.64
N ASN A 34 -10.08 -10.17 27.74
CA ASN A 34 -9.69 -11.52 27.31
C ASN A 34 -10.27 -11.86 25.93
N GLY A 35 -9.40 -12.33 25.04
CA GLY A 35 -9.73 -12.99 23.78
C GLY A 35 -9.11 -14.37 23.70
N ARG A 36 -9.34 -15.06 22.58
CA ARG A 36 -8.78 -16.39 22.31
C ARG A 36 -7.27 -16.33 22.12
N TYR A 37 -6.78 -15.40 21.29
CA TYR A 37 -5.35 -15.32 20.95
C TYR A 37 -4.61 -14.19 21.65
N ALA A 38 -5.31 -13.31 22.36
CA ALA A 38 -4.66 -12.26 23.13
C ALA A 38 -5.42 -11.92 24.41
N GLU A 39 -4.68 -11.57 25.43
CA GLU A 39 -5.14 -10.82 26.59
C GLU A 39 -4.63 -9.38 26.46
N ILE A 40 -5.50 -8.40 26.67
CA ILE A 40 -5.14 -6.98 26.61
C ILE A 40 -5.24 -6.37 28.00
N VAL A 41 -4.10 -5.91 28.53
CA VAL A 41 -4.01 -5.16 29.79
C VAL A 41 -3.97 -3.68 29.45
N THR A 42 -4.91 -2.89 29.99
CA THR A 42 -5.07 -1.48 29.60
C THR A 42 -5.59 -0.59 30.72
N ASP A 43 -5.14 0.67 30.73
CA ASP A 43 -5.66 1.78 31.54
C ASP A 43 -6.77 2.58 30.82
N LEU A 44 -7.08 2.22 29.57
CA LEU A 44 -8.09 2.92 28.79
C LEU A 44 -9.51 2.67 29.33
N PRO A 45 -10.41 3.67 29.24
CA PRO A 45 -11.80 3.50 29.65
C PRO A 45 -12.54 2.45 28.81
N SER A 46 -13.62 1.91 29.36
CA SER A 46 -14.52 1.02 28.61
C SER A 46 -15.21 1.82 27.52
N THR A 47 -14.98 1.41 26.28
CA THR A 47 -15.58 1.98 25.08
C THR A 47 -15.81 0.86 24.08
N PRO A 48 -16.79 0.97 23.17
CA PRO A 48 -16.96 -0.01 22.11
C PRO A 48 -15.70 -0.27 21.28
N ALA A 49 -14.85 0.75 21.11
CA ALA A 49 -13.60 0.62 20.35
C ALA A 49 -12.54 -0.19 21.10
N THR A 50 -12.31 0.10 22.38
CA THR A 50 -11.33 -0.59 23.23
C THR A 50 -11.78 -2.01 23.55
N ASP A 51 -13.05 -2.19 23.91
CA ASP A 51 -13.59 -3.47 24.35
C ASP A 51 -13.73 -4.48 23.19
N ALA A 52 -13.74 -4.00 21.93
CA ALA A 52 -13.75 -4.85 20.74
C ALA A 52 -12.36 -5.32 20.28
N LEU A 53 -11.26 -4.88 20.91
CA LEU A 53 -9.90 -5.22 20.49
C LEU A 53 -9.58 -6.73 20.59
N PRO A 54 -9.98 -7.47 21.64
CA PRO A 54 -9.75 -8.92 21.65
C PRO A 54 -10.48 -9.62 20.49
N ALA A 55 -11.73 -9.23 20.22
CA ALA A 55 -12.49 -9.77 19.10
C ALA A 55 -11.88 -9.42 17.72
N ALA A 56 -11.22 -8.27 17.61
CA ALA A 56 -10.46 -7.88 16.42
C ALA A 56 -9.27 -8.81 16.16
N ILE A 57 -8.49 -9.14 17.20
CA ILE A 57 -7.38 -10.09 17.12
C ILE A 57 -7.92 -11.49 16.79
N ASP A 58 -8.99 -11.92 17.47
CA ASP A 58 -9.63 -13.22 17.25
C ASP A 58 -10.14 -13.40 15.81
N ALA A 59 -10.60 -12.32 15.19
CA ALA A 59 -10.98 -12.32 13.78
C ALA A 59 -9.77 -12.27 12.83
N ALA A 60 -8.67 -11.62 13.21
CA ALA A 60 -7.50 -11.43 12.34
C ALA A 60 -6.64 -12.69 12.22
N VAL A 61 -6.38 -13.40 13.32
CA VAL A 61 -5.46 -14.57 13.35
C VAL A 61 -5.82 -15.65 12.33
N PRO A 62 -7.08 -16.12 12.19
CA PRO A 62 -7.43 -17.09 11.15
C PRO A 62 -7.19 -16.59 9.71
N GLN A 63 -7.27 -15.27 9.49
CA GLN A 63 -6.99 -14.66 8.19
C GLN A 63 -5.49 -14.62 7.92
N TRP A 64 -4.66 -14.36 8.94
CA TRP A 64 -3.21 -14.47 8.84
C TRP A 64 -2.78 -15.89 8.51
N ILE A 65 -3.30 -16.89 9.23
CA ILE A 65 -3.04 -18.32 8.97
C ILE A 65 -3.34 -18.67 7.50
N ARG A 66 -4.52 -18.26 7.00
CA ARG A 66 -4.94 -18.49 5.61
C ARG A 66 -4.02 -17.79 4.61
N PHE A 67 -3.64 -16.53 4.85
CA PHE A 67 -2.74 -15.78 3.99
C PHE A 67 -1.37 -16.47 3.88
N TRP A 68 -0.81 -16.87 5.01
CA TRP A 68 0.51 -17.51 5.09
C TRP A 68 0.51 -19.01 4.78
N ARG A 69 -0.66 -19.58 4.43
CA ARG A 69 -0.85 -21.00 4.10
C ARG A 69 -0.30 -21.93 5.19
N ARG A 70 -0.53 -21.57 6.46
CA ARG A 70 -0.13 -22.36 7.62
C ARG A 70 -1.26 -23.29 8.08
N PRO A 71 -0.95 -24.45 8.69
CA PRO A 71 -1.98 -25.29 9.31
C PRO A 71 -2.59 -24.55 10.52
N ALA A 72 -3.88 -24.76 10.79
CA ALA A 72 -4.56 -24.10 11.90
C ALA A 72 -3.93 -24.38 13.27
N ALA A 73 -3.33 -25.55 13.44
CA ALA A 73 -2.62 -25.96 14.66
C ALA A 73 -1.34 -25.15 14.95
N CYS A 74 -0.88 -24.29 14.03
CA CYS A 74 0.32 -23.49 14.24
C CYS A 74 0.18 -22.42 15.33
N VAL A 75 -1.01 -22.25 15.91
CA VAL A 75 -1.30 -21.34 17.01
C VAL A 75 -1.91 -22.07 18.22
N ASP A 76 -1.78 -23.39 18.28
CA ASP A 76 -2.27 -24.17 19.42
C ASP A 76 -1.49 -23.79 20.68
N GLY A 77 -2.22 -23.39 21.73
CA GLY A 77 -1.62 -22.90 22.98
C GLY A 77 -0.97 -21.52 22.89
N TRP A 78 -0.95 -20.88 21.72
CA TRP A 78 -0.42 -19.52 21.58
C TRP A 78 -1.42 -18.48 22.07
N LYS A 79 -0.96 -17.60 22.96
CA LYS A 79 -1.72 -16.43 23.43
C LYS A 79 -0.75 -15.28 23.72
N MET A 80 -1.07 -14.12 23.17
CA MET A 80 -0.31 -12.88 23.36
C MET A 80 -0.78 -12.11 24.59
N THR A 81 0.11 -11.49 25.35
CA THR A 81 -0.24 -10.42 26.29
C THR A 81 0.09 -9.06 25.68
N VAL A 82 -0.92 -8.22 25.49
CA VAL A 82 -0.76 -6.88 24.91
C VAL A 82 -1.03 -5.82 25.98
N TYR A 83 -0.02 -5.02 26.31
CA TYR A 83 -0.16 -3.84 27.16
C TYR A 83 -0.53 -2.64 26.30
N LEU A 84 -1.81 -2.27 26.30
CA LEU A 84 -2.33 -1.10 25.59
C LEU A 84 -2.39 0.10 26.55
N MET A 85 -1.57 1.10 26.30
CA MET A 85 -1.25 2.16 27.26
C MET A 85 -1.77 3.51 26.79
N GLY A 86 -2.69 4.11 27.53
CA GLY A 86 -3.03 5.53 27.45
C GLY A 86 -1.96 6.41 28.11
N ASP A 87 -1.37 5.96 29.22
CA ASP A 87 -0.23 6.56 29.90
C ASP A 87 0.94 5.56 29.99
N LYS A 88 1.89 5.65 29.06
CA LYS A 88 3.09 4.79 29.02
C LYS A 88 3.90 4.89 30.33
N SER A 89 4.01 6.09 30.90
CA SER A 89 4.81 6.30 32.11
C SER A 89 4.19 5.65 33.34
N ASP A 90 2.87 5.47 33.39
CA ASP A 90 2.21 4.71 34.44
C ASP A 90 2.58 3.21 34.39
N PHE A 91 2.64 2.62 33.19
CA PHE A 91 3.07 1.24 33.01
C PHE A 91 4.55 1.03 33.35
N GLU A 92 5.41 2.01 33.04
CA GLU A 92 6.81 2.03 33.49
C GLU A 92 6.92 2.04 35.02
N ARG A 93 6.17 2.93 35.71
CA ARG A 93 6.16 2.99 37.19
C ARG A 93 5.67 1.70 37.83
N ARG A 94 4.70 1.02 37.20
CA ARG A 94 4.16 -0.28 37.66
C ARG A 94 5.07 -1.47 37.34
N GLY A 95 6.20 -1.26 36.65
CA GLY A 95 7.12 -2.33 36.25
C GLY A 95 6.56 -3.25 35.16
N LEU A 96 5.55 -2.80 34.40
CA LEU A 96 4.94 -3.57 33.31
C LEU A 96 5.68 -3.42 31.98
N ILE A 97 6.60 -2.45 31.89
CA ILE A 97 7.57 -2.33 30.80
C ILE A 97 8.93 -2.78 31.33
N PRO A 98 9.49 -3.90 30.82
CA PRO A 98 10.81 -4.36 31.23
C PRO A 98 11.89 -3.30 30.93
N ALA A 99 12.77 -3.05 31.91
CA ALA A 99 13.88 -2.09 31.76
C ALA A 99 14.90 -2.49 30.66
N THR A 100 14.84 -3.73 30.17
CA THR A 100 15.66 -4.24 29.06
C THR A 100 15.13 -3.84 27.68
N LEU A 101 13.88 -3.37 27.58
CA LEU A 101 13.34 -2.91 26.32
C LEU A 101 13.98 -1.59 25.91
N PRO A 102 14.29 -1.40 24.61
CA PRO A 102 14.69 -0.10 24.11
C PRO A 102 13.52 0.89 24.23
N ASP A 103 13.82 2.19 24.19
CA ASP A 103 12.74 3.17 24.06
C ASP A 103 11.99 3.00 22.72
N PHE A 104 10.67 3.00 22.79
CA PHE A 104 9.76 2.87 21.67
C PHE A 104 8.66 3.95 21.74
N PRO A 105 8.39 4.70 20.65
CA PRO A 105 7.42 5.78 20.67
C PRO A 105 5.97 5.31 20.48
N HIS A 106 5.78 4.13 19.89
CA HIS A 106 4.46 3.66 19.46
C HIS A 106 4.22 2.25 19.96
N GLY A 107 5.00 1.28 19.50
CA GLY A 107 4.86 -0.09 19.97
C GLY A 107 6.17 -0.86 19.89
N PHE A 108 6.14 -2.01 20.55
CA PHE A 108 7.24 -2.97 20.56
C PHE A 108 6.70 -4.36 20.89
N GLN A 109 7.33 -5.40 20.36
CA GLN A 109 7.02 -6.78 20.67
C GLN A 109 8.28 -7.55 21.11
N MET A 110 8.14 -8.36 22.16
CA MET A 110 9.18 -9.26 22.67
C MET A 110 8.55 -10.54 23.23
N GLY A 111 8.89 -11.70 22.66
CA GLY A 111 8.31 -12.99 23.05
C GLY A 111 6.79 -12.99 22.91
N ASP A 112 6.07 -13.48 23.91
CA ASP A 112 4.60 -13.46 23.91
C ASP A 112 4.01 -12.17 24.52
N GLN A 113 4.82 -11.09 24.61
CA GLN A 113 4.40 -9.79 25.11
C GLN A 113 4.59 -8.66 24.09
N ALA A 114 3.62 -7.74 24.06
CA ALA A 114 3.64 -6.57 23.20
C ALA A 114 3.17 -5.34 23.99
N TRP A 115 3.73 -4.19 23.64
CA TRP A 115 3.39 -2.90 24.22
C TRP A 115 2.95 -1.98 23.10
N ALA A 116 1.80 -1.33 23.26
CA ALA A 116 1.26 -0.39 22.28
C ALA A 116 0.75 0.85 23.00
N VAL A 117 1.19 2.02 22.55
CA VAL A 117 0.69 3.31 23.02
C VAL A 117 -0.58 3.65 22.27
N ALA A 118 -1.65 3.99 22.98
CA ALA A 118 -2.91 4.41 22.40
C ALA A 118 -2.70 5.61 21.46
N GLN A 119 -3.33 5.54 20.29
CA GLN A 119 -3.19 6.54 19.24
C GLN A 119 -4.40 7.48 19.22
N ARG A 120 -4.28 8.55 18.42
CA ARG A 120 -5.30 9.61 18.29
C ARG A 120 -6.64 9.14 17.71
N SER A 121 -6.72 7.93 17.17
CA SER A 121 -7.96 7.35 16.65
C SER A 121 -8.08 5.88 17.01
N ASP A 122 -9.32 5.43 17.14
CA ASP A 122 -9.65 4.02 17.35
C ASP A 122 -9.08 3.11 16.27
N TYR A 123 -9.11 3.57 15.01
CA TYR A 123 -8.50 2.84 13.90
C TYR A 123 -7.00 2.67 14.12
N PHE A 124 -6.27 3.75 14.41
CA PHE A 124 -4.82 3.67 14.48
C PHE A 124 -4.35 2.93 15.74
N THR A 125 -5.08 3.05 16.85
CA THR A 125 -4.86 2.24 18.06
C THR A 125 -5.04 0.76 17.74
N ARG A 126 -6.15 0.38 17.09
CA ARG A 126 -6.40 -1.00 16.70
C ARG A 126 -5.40 -1.52 15.68
N HIS A 127 -5.00 -0.70 14.72
CA HIS A 127 -3.95 -1.01 13.75
C HIS A 127 -2.64 -1.35 14.47
N LEU A 128 -2.23 -0.51 15.44
CA LEU A 128 -1.02 -0.76 16.21
C LEU A 128 -1.10 -2.04 17.06
N VAL A 129 -2.24 -2.28 17.71
CA VAL A 129 -2.48 -3.54 18.44
C VAL A 129 -2.37 -4.75 17.52
N LEU A 130 -2.99 -4.71 16.33
CA LEU A 130 -2.89 -5.79 15.34
C LEU A 130 -1.46 -5.97 14.81
N HIS A 131 -0.74 -4.87 14.60
CA HIS A 131 0.64 -4.84 14.11
C HIS A 131 1.59 -5.52 15.09
N GLU A 132 1.58 -5.12 16.36
CA GLU A 132 2.43 -5.74 17.39
C GLU A 132 2.02 -7.19 17.68
N THR A 133 0.71 -7.49 17.63
CA THR A 133 0.23 -8.87 17.76
C THR A 133 0.71 -9.74 16.59
N PHE A 134 0.78 -9.19 15.37
CA PHE A 134 1.32 -9.92 14.23
C PHE A 134 2.82 -10.21 14.38
N HIS A 135 3.61 -9.31 14.99
CA HIS A 135 5.00 -9.64 15.33
C HIS A 135 5.08 -10.85 16.26
N GLY A 136 4.22 -10.93 17.29
CA GLY A 136 4.11 -12.10 18.17
C GLY A 136 3.71 -13.36 17.41
N PHE A 137 2.71 -13.26 16.52
CA PHE A 137 2.31 -14.35 15.63
C PHE A 137 3.47 -14.82 14.76
N ALA A 138 4.21 -13.91 14.12
CA ALA A 138 5.35 -14.22 13.28
C ALA A 138 6.48 -14.89 14.09
N ALA A 139 6.81 -14.34 15.26
CA ALA A 139 7.81 -14.94 16.16
C ALA A 139 7.44 -16.38 16.54
N HIS A 140 6.17 -16.64 16.87
CA HIS A 140 5.67 -17.97 17.22
C HIS A 140 5.61 -18.92 16.00
N VAL A 141 4.94 -18.50 14.93
CA VAL A 141 4.59 -19.35 13.78
C VAL A 141 5.75 -19.53 12.80
N PHE A 142 6.62 -18.52 12.67
CA PHE A 142 7.76 -18.53 11.77
C PHE A 142 9.09 -18.78 12.50
N GLY A 143 9.11 -18.73 13.84
CA GLY A 143 10.33 -18.79 14.65
C GLY A 143 11.14 -17.48 14.68
N GLY A 144 10.59 -16.40 14.12
CA GLY A 144 11.23 -15.10 14.03
C GLY A 144 10.44 -14.12 13.17
N VAL A 145 10.90 -12.88 13.06
CA VAL A 145 10.20 -11.81 12.32
C VAL A 145 10.88 -11.41 11.01
N GLY A 146 12.08 -11.94 10.74
CA GLY A 146 12.88 -11.63 9.56
C GLY A 146 13.62 -10.29 9.65
N PRO A 147 14.23 -9.85 8.53
CA PRO A 147 14.82 -8.53 8.44
C PRO A 147 13.75 -7.43 8.44
N ASN A 148 14.19 -6.24 8.79
CA ASN A 148 13.45 -4.98 8.90
C ASN A 148 12.34 -4.77 7.85
N TRP A 149 12.62 -4.86 6.55
CA TRP A 149 11.61 -4.67 5.51
C TRP A 149 10.50 -5.73 5.55
N PHE A 150 10.85 -6.97 5.89
CA PHE A 150 9.92 -8.10 5.93
C PHE A 150 9.09 -8.03 7.21
N ALA A 151 9.73 -7.86 8.37
CA ALA A 151 9.07 -7.73 9.66
C ALA A 151 8.00 -6.63 9.64
N GLU A 152 8.42 -5.39 9.35
CA GLU A 152 7.54 -4.23 9.40
C GLU A 152 6.56 -4.21 8.24
N GLY A 153 7.00 -4.58 7.05
CA GLY A 153 6.14 -4.58 5.87
C GLY A 153 5.00 -5.59 5.98
N THR A 154 5.29 -6.78 6.52
CA THR A 154 4.27 -7.81 6.72
C THR A 154 3.37 -7.48 7.91
N ALA A 155 3.90 -6.93 9.01
CA ALA A 155 3.10 -6.47 10.15
C ALA A 155 2.17 -5.32 9.76
N GLU A 156 2.65 -4.30 9.04
CA GLU A 156 1.81 -3.22 8.48
C GLU A 156 0.72 -3.79 7.56
N MET A 157 1.07 -4.69 6.63
CA MET A 157 0.07 -5.27 5.72
C MET A 157 -0.98 -6.12 6.45
N MET A 158 -0.56 -6.90 7.45
CA MET A 158 -1.44 -7.76 8.23
C MET A 158 -2.30 -6.98 9.24
N ALA A 159 -1.93 -5.72 9.52
CA ALA A 159 -2.68 -4.80 10.35
C ALA A 159 -3.60 -3.85 9.56
N THR A 160 -3.34 -3.56 8.28
CA THR A 160 -4.25 -2.71 7.48
C THR A 160 -5.58 -3.43 7.24
N HIS A 161 -6.66 -2.87 7.77
CA HIS A 161 -7.94 -3.58 7.89
C HIS A 161 -9.15 -2.74 7.48
N LYS A 162 -10.24 -3.44 7.14
CA LYS A 162 -11.59 -2.89 7.09
C LYS A 162 -12.40 -3.44 8.27
N GLY A 163 -13.38 -2.66 8.73
CA GLY A 163 -14.26 -3.03 9.84
C GLY A 163 -13.61 -2.88 11.22
N SER A 164 -14.30 -3.38 12.25
CA SER A 164 -13.85 -3.37 13.64
C SER A 164 -14.39 -4.60 14.38
N GLY A 165 -13.76 -4.95 15.51
CA GLY A 165 -14.11 -6.15 16.28
C GLY A 165 -14.13 -7.41 15.41
N ALA A 166 -15.16 -8.24 15.59
CA ALA A 166 -15.31 -9.50 14.85
C ALA A 166 -15.50 -9.33 13.32
N ALA A 167 -15.85 -8.12 12.85
CA ALA A 167 -16.06 -7.84 11.44
C ALA A 167 -14.76 -7.51 10.68
N ILE A 168 -13.60 -7.54 11.34
CA ILE A 168 -12.32 -7.21 10.71
C ILE A 168 -12.03 -8.08 9.49
N ARG A 169 -11.48 -7.44 8.45
CA ARG A 169 -10.94 -8.08 7.25
C ARG A 169 -9.52 -7.59 7.00
N VAL A 170 -8.57 -8.52 6.95
CA VAL A 170 -7.14 -8.30 6.71
C VAL A 170 -6.59 -9.32 5.69
N PRO A 171 -5.53 -8.97 4.94
CA PRO A 171 -5.04 -7.61 4.73
C PRO A 171 -6.00 -6.81 3.85
N SER A 172 -5.93 -5.48 3.90
CA SER A 172 -6.71 -4.61 3.02
C SER A 172 -5.93 -3.37 2.60
N ILE A 173 -6.19 -2.89 1.38
CA ILE A 173 -5.78 -1.54 0.97
C ILE A 173 -6.87 -0.56 1.45
N PRO A 174 -6.50 0.48 2.24
CA PRO A 174 -7.45 1.49 2.69
C PRO A 174 -8.18 2.14 1.52
N ALA A 175 -9.51 2.23 1.59
CA ALA A 175 -10.33 2.74 0.49
C ALA A 175 -10.33 4.27 0.37
N ASP A 176 -10.18 4.95 1.51
CA ASP A 176 -10.19 6.40 1.62
C ASP A 176 -9.53 6.84 2.94
N ARG A 177 -9.23 8.14 3.04
CA ARG A 177 -8.55 8.72 4.21
C ARG A 177 -9.40 8.67 5.48
N GLN A 178 -10.71 8.79 5.36
CA GLN A 178 -11.65 8.82 6.49
C GLN A 178 -11.77 7.46 7.17
N SER A 179 -11.58 6.38 6.42
CA SER A 179 -11.60 5.01 6.94
C SER A 179 -10.36 4.66 7.79
N VAL A 180 -9.25 5.39 7.61
CA VAL A 180 -7.96 5.14 8.30
C VAL A 180 -7.36 6.40 8.93
N PRO A 181 -8.10 7.08 9.83
CA PRO A 181 -7.69 8.36 10.37
C PRO A 181 -6.35 8.27 11.10
N PHE A 182 -5.45 9.22 10.81
CA PHE A 182 -4.09 9.35 11.34
C PHE A 182 -3.07 8.28 10.92
N TRP A 183 -3.44 7.25 10.14
CA TRP A 183 -2.49 6.25 9.66
C TRP A 183 -1.46 6.84 8.67
N GLY A 184 -1.86 7.76 7.78
CA GLY A 184 -0.93 8.71 7.14
C GLY A 184 0.08 8.17 6.11
N ARG A 185 0.16 6.86 5.81
CA ARG A 185 1.17 6.32 4.88
C ARG A 185 1.02 6.84 3.46
N PHE A 186 -0.21 6.93 2.94
CA PHE A 186 -0.46 7.51 1.62
C PHE A 186 -0.12 9.00 1.54
N LYS A 187 -0.34 9.77 2.62
CA LYS A 187 0.09 11.18 2.66
C LYS A 187 1.61 11.28 2.47
N LEU A 188 2.35 10.42 3.16
CA LEU A 188 3.80 10.35 3.08
C LEU A 188 4.28 9.94 1.69
N ILE A 189 3.70 8.89 1.12
CA ILE A 189 4.01 8.43 -0.24
C ILE A 189 3.75 9.55 -1.26
N SER A 190 2.60 10.24 -1.17
CA SER A 190 2.29 11.35 -2.06
C SER A 190 3.30 12.50 -1.92
N GLN A 191 3.63 12.90 -0.68
CA GLN A 191 4.61 13.96 -0.44
C GLN A 191 5.97 13.61 -1.03
N ARG A 192 6.45 12.37 -0.83
CA ARG A 192 7.75 11.91 -1.34
C ARG A 192 7.76 11.74 -2.85
N ARG A 193 6.61 11.44 -3.46
CA ARG A 193 6.42 11.45 -4.91
C ARG A 193 6.53 12.87 -5.47
N ASP A 194 5.87 13.84 -4.85
CA ASP A 194 5.89 15.25 -5.29
C ASP A 194 7.29 15.87 -5.11
N GLU A 195 8.00 15.50 -4.06
CA GLU A 195 9.39 15.89 -3.80
C GLU A 195 10.42 15.15 -4.68
N GLN A 196 10.00 14.16 -5.48
CA GLN A 196 10.88 13.27 -6.25
C GLN A 196 11.92 12.53 -5.38
N ARG A 197 11.52 12.12 -4.18
CA ARG A 197 12.36 11.46 -3.16
C ARG A 197 11.90 10.04 -2.82
N MET A 198 11.18 9.38 -3.72
CA MET A 198 10.78 7.97 -3.52
C MET A 198 12.02 7.07 -3.56
N PRO A 199 12.20 6.12 -2.63
CA PRO A 199 13.37 5.25 -2.61
C PRO A 199 13.30 4.18 -3.71
N THR A 200 14.46 3.69 -4.17
CA THR A 200 14.51 2.44 -4.95
C THR A 200 14.07 1.25 -4.11
N LEU A 201 13.64 0.16 -4.74
CA LEU A 201 13.28 -1.06 -4.02
C LEU A 201 14.49 -1.60 -3.26
N GLU A 202 15.68 -1.55 -3.87
CA GLU A 202 16.93 -1.97 -3.25
C GLU A 202 17.24 -1.18 -1.97
N THR A 203 17.06 0.14 -1.97
CA THR A 203 17.20 0.98 -0.76
C THR A 203 16.28 0.51 0.36
N VAL A 204 15.05 0.12 0.05
CA VAL A 204 14.08 -0.39 1.04
C VAL A 204 14.53 -1.74 1.59
N LEU A 205 14.90 -2.67 0.71
CA LEU A 205 15.26 -4.04 1.11
C LEU A 205 16.61 -4.15 1.84
N ARG A 206 17.53 -3.20 1.60
CA ARG A 206 18.86 -3.15 2.25
C ARG A 206 18.85 -2.42 3.58
N ARG A 207 17.82 -1.63 3.90
CA ARG A 207 17.80 -0.78 5.09
C ARG A 207 17.94 -1.60 6.37
N ARG A 208 18.94 -1.26 7.19
CA ARG A 208 19.25 -1.92 8.47
C ARG A 208 18.79 -1.13 9.68
N ASP A 209 18.45 0.14 9.49
CA ASP A 209 18.19 1.07 10.58
C ASP A 209 16.94 0.67 11.36
N LEU A 210 17.05 0.76 12.69
CA LEU A 210 15.95 0.46 13.61
C LEU A 210 14.84 1.50 13.45
N PHE A 211 13.61 1.02 13.24
CA PHE A 211 12.44 1.82 12.85
C PHE A 211 11.89 2.78 13.92
N TYR A 212 12.48 2.88 15.10
CA TYR A 212 11.80 3.44 16.27
C TYR A 212 11.66 4.98 16.29
N ARG A 213 12.04 5.72 15.25
CA ARG A 213 11.96 7.20 15.25
C ARG A 213 11.36 7.83 13.99
N ASN A 214 11.14 7.06 12.93
CA ASN A 214 10.62 7.61 11.68
C ASN A 214 9.50 6.70 11.13
N VAL A 215 8.38 7.30 10.75
CA VAL A 215 7.21 6.62 10.18
C VAL A 215 7.44 6.28 8.70
N GLU A 216 8.36 6.97 8.04
CA GLU A 216 8.66 6.83 6.62
C GLU A 216 9.08 5.42 6.20
N PRO A 217 10.04 4.76 6.88
CA PRO A 217 10.44 3.42 6.51
C PRO A 217 9.26 2.41 6.51
N TYR A 218 8.28 2.54 7.42
CA TYR A 218 7.10 1.67 7.46
C TYR A 218 6.27 1.76 6.17
N ALA A 219 6.08 2.99 5.65
CA ALA A 219 5.34 3.20 4.41
C ALA A 219 5.99 2.47 3.23
N TRP A 220 7.33 2.44 3.19
CA TRP A 220 8.08 1.79 2.13
C TRP A 220 8.11 0.27 2.27
N SER A 221 8.32 -0.26 3.47
CA SER A 221 8.24 -1.70 3.74
C SER A 221 6.85 -2.24 3.42
N TRP A 222 5.80 -1.53 3.86
CA TRP A 222 4.41 -1.85 3.53
C TRP A 222 4.17 -1.85 2.02
N SER A 223 4.60 -0.80 1.31
CA SER A 223 4.46 -0.71 -0.15
C SER A 223 5.19 -1.86 -0.87
N ALA A 224 6.38 -2.24 -0.39
CA ALA A 224 7.15 -3.35 -0.95
C ALA A 224 6.39 -4.67 -0.78
N VAL A 225 5.88 -4.96 0.42
CA VAL A 225 5.10 -6.17 0.68
C VAL A 225 3.79 -6.18 -0.11
N VAL A 226 3.09 -5.04 -0.23
CA VAL A 226 1.92 -4.90 -1.12
C VAL A 226 2.29 -5.29 -2.54
N MET A 227 3.40 -4.78 -3.09
CA MET A 227 3.88 -5.16 -4.42
C MET A 227 4.12 -6.67 -4.53
N MET A 228 4.70 -7.30 -3.50
CA MET A 228 4.91 -8.75 -3.50
C MET A 228 3.59 -9.53 -3.55
N THR A 229 2.51 -8.98 -3.02
CA THR A 229 1.18 -9.64 -3.11
C THR A 229 0.48 -9.46 -4.44
N MET A 230 0.93 -8.51 -5.28
CA MET A 230 0.32 -8.26 -6.58
C MET A 230 0.58 -9.42 -7.56
N TYR A 231 1.74 -10.07 -7.47
CA TYR A 231 2.18 -11.06 -8.45
C TYR A 231 2.23 -12.47 -7.83
N PRO A 232 1.63 -13.50 -8.45
CA PRO A 232 1.61 -14.85 -7.89
C PRO A 232 3.02 -15.39 -7.56
N GLU A 233 3.99 -15.13 -8.44
CA GLU A 233 5.37 -15.54 -8.27
C GLU A 233 6.05 -14.84 -7.07
N TYR A 234 5.74 -13.56 -6.83
CA TYR A 234 6.29 -12.82 -5.70
C TYR A 234 5.63 -13.21 -4.39
N LEU A 235 4.31 -13.45 -4.40
CA LEU A 235 3.57 -13.90 -3.23
C LEU A 235 4.05 -15.27 -2.78
N GLN A 236 4.32 -16.18 -3.74
CA GLN A 236 4.89 -17.48 -3.44
C GLN A 236 6.26 -17.35 -2.78
N ALA A 237 7.16 -16.54 -3.36
CA ALA A 237 8.47 -16.27 -2.76
C ALA A 237 8.36 -15.64 -1.35
N LEU A 238 7.40 -14.74 -1.13
CA LEU A 238 7.14 -14.10 0.17
C LEU A 238 6.69 -15.13 1.22
N ILE A 239 5.75 -16.01 0.86
CA ILE A 239 5.27 -17.09 1.75
C ILE A 239 6.43 -18.02 2.10
N GLU A 240 7.24 -18.42 1.13
CA GLU A 240 8.42 -19.27 1.38
C GLU A 240 9.47 -18.57 2.25
N ALA A 241 9.67 -17.27 2.07
CA ALA A 241 10.60 -16.49 2.89
C ALA A 241 10.20 -16.50 4.37
N SER A 242 8.91 -16.62 4.71
CA SER A 242 8.47 -16.77 6.11
C SER A 242 9.07 -18.00 6.81
N GLN A 243 9.49 -19.04 6.08
CA GLN A 243 10.14 -20.22 6.68
C GLN A 243 11.56 -19.93 7.20
N ARG A 244 12.14 -18.80 6.81
CA ARG A 244 13.49 -18.35 7.22
C ARG A 244 13.43 -17.06 8.04
N ALA A 245 12.27 -16.71 8.60
CA ALA A 245 12.13 -15.52 9.43
C ALA A 245 13.06 -15.47 10.68
N PRO A 246 13.64 -16.57 11.19
CA PRO A 246 14.71 -16.46 12.20
C PRO A 246 15.98 -15.76 11.68
N ASP A 247 16.26 -15.81 10.37
CA ASP A 247 17.39 -15.13 9.74
C ASP A 247 17.09 -13.63 9.57
N ARG A 248 17.77 -12.80 10.36
CA ARG A 248 17.69 -11.33 10.31
C ARG A 248 18.81 -10.70 9.48
N SER A 249 19.68 -11.52 8.88
CA SER A 249 20.85 -11.06 8.14
C SER A 249 20.51 -10.77 6.67
N TYR A 250 21.53 -10.33 5.93
CA TYR A 250 21.37 -10.03 4.51
C TYR A 250 21.13 -11.27 3.63
N SER A 251 21.47 -12.49 4.09
CA SER A 251 21.19 -13.72 3.34
C SER A 251 19.70 -13.94 3.13
N PHE A 252 18.85 -13.55 4.09
CA PHE A 252 17.41 -13.59 3.93
C PHE A 252 16.98 -12.87 2.65
N THR A 253 17.36 -11.59 2.54
CA THR A 253 16.98 -10.71 1.43
C THR A 253 17.56 -11.19 0.11
N ARG A 254 18.84 -11.59 0.09
CA ARG A 254 19.49 -12.09 -1.12
C ARG A 254 18.77 -13.31 -1.69
N GLU A 255 18.53 -14.32 -0.86
CA GLU A 255 17.84 -15.55 -1.30
C GLU A 255 16.38 -15.30 -1.67
N PHE A 256 15.71 -14.37 -0.98
CA PHE A 256 14.37 -13.94 -1.39
C PHE A 256 14.41 -13.35 -2.82
N GLN A 257 15.37 -12.48 -3.12
CA GLN A 257 15.51 -11.88 -4.45
C GLN A 257 15.84 -12.92 -5.52
N GLU A 258 16.70 -13.90 -5.22
CA GLU A 258 17.03 -15.02 -6.13
C GLU A 258 15.78 -15.83 -6.50
N LYS A 259 14.83 -16.02 -5.57
CA LYS A 259 13.57 -16.75 -5.80
C LYS A 259 12.55 -16.01 -6.66
N LEU A 260 12.64 -14.69 -6.80
CA LEU A 260 11.63 -13.92 -7.54
C LEU A 260 11.63 -14.22 -9.04
N ALA A 261 12.70 -14.85 -9.57
CA ALA A 261 12.82 -15.35 -10.95
C ALA A 261 12.38 -14.36 -12.06
N VAL A 262 12.39 -13.06 -11.77
CA VAL A 262 12.04 -11.97 -12.68
C VAL A 262 13.27 -11.09 -12.86
N PRO A 263 13.59 -10.64 -14.10
CA PRO A 263 14.70 -9.75 -14.33
C PRO A 263 14.62 -8.50 -13.43
N GLY A 264 15.74 -8.13 -12.81
CA GLY A 264 15.84 -6.94 -11.95
C GLY A 264 15.21 -5.67 -12.56
N PRO A 265 15.43 -5.37 -13.87
CA PRO A 265 14.80 -4.22 -14.52
C PRO A 265 13.26 -4.23 -14.48
N ALA A 266 12.63 -5.40 -14.62
CA ALA A 266 11.17 -5.54 -14.57
C ALA A 266 10.62 -5.32 -13.15
N MET A 267 11.29 -5.86 -12.13
CA MET A 267 10.96 -5.62 -10.72
C MET A 267 11.00 -4.12 -10.41
N GLN A 268 12.06 -3.46 -10.87
CA GLN A 268 12.25 -2.04 -10.68
C GLN A 268 11.20 -1.20 -11.40
N ALA A 269 10.82 -1.57 -12.62
CA ALA A 269 9.74 -0.90 -13.35
C ALA A 269 8.40 -1.06 -12.63
N ARG A 270 8.09 -2.26 -12.11
CA ARG A 270 6.88 -2.53 -11.30
C ARG A 270 6.84 -1.65 -10.05
N TRP A 271 7.98 -1.48 -9.37
CA TRP A 271 8.11 -0.60 -8.21
C TRP A 271 7.89 0.88 -8.56
N GLN A 272 8.52 1.37 -9.63
CA GLN A 272 8.32 2.74 -10.13
C GLN A 272 6.86 3.02 -10.46
N LEU A 273 6.21 2.10 -11.18
CA LEU A 273 4.81 2.23 -11.59
C LEU A 273 3.85 2.17 -10.40
N LEU A 274 4.09 1.27 -9.43
CA LEU A 274 3.34 1.25 -8.18
C LEU A 274 3.42 2.62 -7.51
N LEU A 275 4.62 3.05 -7.10
CA LEU A 275 4.76 4.28 -6.32
C LEU A 275 4.32 5.53 -7.09
N SER A 276 4.41 5.52 -8.43
CA SER A 276 3.87 6.59 -9.25
C SER A 276 2.39 6.78 -8.97
N GLU A 277 1.57 5.74 -8.87
CA GLU A 277 0.10 5.83 -8.82
C GLU A 277 -0.51 5.35 -7.48
N PHE A 278 0.30 4.88 -6.53
CA PHE A 278 -0.19 4.27 -5.30
C PHE A 278 -0.90 5.28 -4.40
N ASP A 279 -2.17 5.00 -4.12
CA ASP A 279 -3.07 5.83 -3.32
C ASP A 279 -4.24 5.00 -2.75
N TYR A 280 -5.13 5.64 -2.02
CA TYR A 280 -6.33 5.01 -1.47
C TYR A 280 -7.13 4.24 -2.54
N GLY A 281 -7.63 3.07 -2.16
CA GLY A 281 -8.48 2.22 -2.99
C GLY A 281 -7.75 1.44 -4.10
N TYR A 282 -6.42 1.62 -4.25
CA TYR A 282 -5.64 1.03 -5.34
C TYR A 282 -5.96 -0.45 -5.62
N ASP A 283 -6.44 -0.76 -6.83
CA ASP A 283 -6.75 -2.13 -7.24
C ASP A 283 -5.44 -2.86 -7.60
N THR A 284 -4.91 -3.60 -6.63
CA THR A 284 -3.66 -4.33 -6.76
C THR A 284 -3.68 -5.38 -7.87
N ARG A 285 -4.85 -5.90 -8.28
CA ARG A 285 -4.95 -6.89 -9.35
C ARG A 285 -4.96 -6.23 -10.71
N ARG A 286 -5.75 -5.16 -10.89
CA ARG A 286 -5.93 -4.49 -12.19
C ARG A 286 -4.77 -3.59 -12.57
N ASN A 287 -4.00 -3.12 -11.59
CA ASN A 287 -2.82 -2.30 -11.84
C ASN A 287 -1.53 -3.12 -12.07
N ARG A 288 -1.58 -4.45 -12.02
CA ARG A 288 -0.43 -5.28 -12.35
C ARG A 288 0.02 -5.08 -13.78
N VAL A 289 1.34 -4.98 -13.92
CA VAL A 289 2.00 -4.99 -15.23
C VAL A 289 2.63 -6.35 -15.46
N ASP A 290 2.07 -7.07 -16.43
CA ASP A 290 2.63 -8.34 -16.87
C ASP A 290 3.91 -8.05 -17.65
N TRP A 291 4.99 -8.73 -17.29
CA TRP A 291 6.33 -8.50 -17.84
C TRP A 291 6.94 -9.84 -18.26
N PRO A 292 6.48 -10.42 -19.38
CA PRO A 292 6.80 -11.81 -19.73
C PRO A 292 8.26 -12.01 -20.18
N ALA A 293 8.91 -10.98 -20.72
CA ALA A 293 10.31 -10.97 -21.16
C ALA A 293 10.87 -9.55 -21.10
N ASP A 294 12.20 -9.38 -21.18
CA ASP A 294 12.78 -8.04 -21.36
C ASP A 294 12.43 -7.52 -22.76
N PRO A 295 11.69 -6.40 -22.88
CA PRO A 295 11.35 -5.85 -24.18
C PRO A 295 12.63 -5.49 -24.98
N PRO A 296 12.67 -5.70 -26.30
CA PRO A 296 13.79 -5.25 -27.12
C PRO A 296 13.82 -3.73 -27.26
N GLU A 297 14.96 -3.22 -27.74
CA GLU A 297 15.03 -1.84 -28.22
C GLU A 297 14.05 -1.69 -29.38
N TRP A 298 13.35 -0.57 -29.43
CA TRP A 298 12.50 -0.27 -30.56
C TRP A 298 13.34 -0.05 -31.83
N ASP A 299 13.11 -0.88 -32.84
CA ASP A 299 13.73 -0.83 -34.18
C ASP A 299 13.27 0.35 -35.05
N ARG A 300 12.50 1.28 -34.47
CA ARG A 300 11.91 2.47 -35.11
C ARG A 300 10.84 2.16 -36.17
N GLN A 301 10.43 0.91 -36.32
CA GLN A 301 9.30 0.54 -37.18
C GLN A 301 7.96 0.90 -36.53
N PRO A 302 6.91 1.20 -37.31
CA PRO A 302 5.58 1.45 -36.75
C PRO A 302 5.09 0.27 -35.90
N GLY A 303 4.80 0.54 -34.63
CA GLY A 303 4.26 -0.43 -33.69
C GLY A 303 2.78 -0.18 -33.39
N ARG A 304 2.07 -1.24 -33.00
CA ARG A 304 0.64 -1.21 -32.68
C ARG A 304 0.35 -2.02 -31.42
N VAL A 305 -0.36 -1.40 -30.48
CA VAL A 305 -0.71 -2.01 -29.18
C VAL A 305 -2.19 -1.81 -28.92
N ARG A 306 -2.83 -2.84 -28.37
CA ARG A 306 -4.20 -2.76 -27.85
C ARG A 306 -4.12 -2.65 -26.34
N ILE A 307 -4.73 -1.62 -25.77
CA ILE A 307 -4.79 -1.44 -24.31
C ILE A 307 -6.22 -1.54 -23.82
N ALA A 308 -6.41 -2.31 -22.76
CA ALA A 308 -7.69 -2.60 -22.13
C ALA A 308 -8.04 -1.53 -21.08
N ALA A 309 -9.31 -1.11 -21.02
CA ALA A 309 -9.77 -0.05 -20.12
C ALA A 309 -9.81 -0.48 -18.63
N GLN A 310 -9.98 -1.77 -18.39
CA GLN A 310 -10.07 -2.40 -17.07
C GLN A 310 -8.72 -2.74 -16.43
N ARG A 311 -7.64 -2.17 -16.97
CA ARG A 311 -6.25 -2.41 -16.56
C ARG A 311 -5.53 -1.08 -16.39
N GLY A 312 -4.56 -1.06 -15.48
CA GLY A 312 -3.62 0.04 -15.33
C GLY A 312 -2.62 0.10 -16.49
N TRP A 313 -1.36 0.40 -16.15
CA TRP A 313 -0.27 0.45 -17.13
C TRP A 313 -0.07 -0.88 -17.86
N GLN A 314 0.11 -0.81 -19.17
CA GLN A 314 0.31 -1.96 -20.06
C GLN A 314 1.54 -1.72 -20.93
N LEU A 315 2.42 -2.73 -21.04
CA LEU A 315 3.63 -2.65 -21.87
C LEU A 315 3.28 -2.49 -23.35
N ALA A 316 3.99 -1.60 -24.03
CA ALA A 316 3.96 -1.53 -25.49
C ALA A 316 4.83 -2.60 -26.17
N GLY A 317 5.66 -3.30 -25.39
CA GLY A 317 6.55 -4.36 -25.88
C GLY A 317 7.90 -3.88 -26.40
N VAL A 318 8.26 -2.62 -26.17
CA VAL A 318 9.56 -2.04 -26.55
C VAL A 318 10.08 -1.07 -25.49
N TRP A 319 11.38 -0.79 -25.54
CA TRP A 319 11.95 0.41 -24.91
C TRP A 319 12.55 1.35 -25.96
N VAL A 320 12.69 2.62 -25.59
CA VAL A 320 13.12 3.71 -26.46
C VAL A 320 14.36 4.39 -25.88
N THR A 321 15.29 4.80 -26.74
CA THR A 321 16.50 5.53 -26.36
C THR A 321 16.21 6.99 -26.06
N ALA A 322 17.01 7.59 -25.17
CA ALA A 322 16.97 9.02 -24.87
C ALA A 322 17.06 9.88 -26.14
N GLY A 323 16.28 10.96 -26.20
CA GLY A 323 16.17 11.85 -27.35
C GLY A 323 15.20 11.38 -28.44
N THR A 324 14.76 10.12 -28.43
CA THR A 324 13.81 9.60 -29.42
C THR A 324 12.47 10.34 -29.33
N LYS A 325 12.00 10.84 -30.48
CA LYS A 325 10.69 11.49 -30.64
C LYS A 325 9.69 10.49 -31.20
N LEU A 326 8.69 10.14 -30.39
CA LEU A 326 7.63 9.22 -30.77
C LEU A 326 6.37 10.00 -31.12
N ARG A 327 5.77 9.70 -32.27
CA ARG A 327 4.40 10.08 -32.57
C ARG A 327 3.48 8.93 -32.17
N LEU A 328 2.58 9.20 -31.23
CA LEU A 328 1.54 8.26 -30.83
C LEU A 328 0.20 8.71 -31.39
N THR A 329 -0.57 7.77 -31.94
CA THR A 329 -1.95 7.97 -32.37
C THR A 329 -2.83 6.92 -31.73
N ALA A 330 -3.99 7.31 -31.22
CA ALA A 330 -4.91 6.39 -30.56
C ALA A 330 -6.30 6.48 -31.19
N SER A 331 -6.95 5.33 -31.32
CA SER A 331 -8.31 5.20 -31.84
C SER A 331 -9.07 4.06 -31.18
N GLY A 332 -10.37 4.26 -30.99
CA GLY A 332 -11.25 3.29 -30.37
C GLY A 332 -12.31 3.98 -29.50
N ARG A 333 -13.25 3.17 -29.00
CA ARG A 333 -14.24 3.58 -28.01
C ARG A 333 -14.26 2.56 -26.88
N TYR A 334 -14.42 3.05 -25.67
CA TYR A 334 -14.46 2.27 -24.44
C TYR A 334 -15.40 2.93 -23.45
N SER A 335 -15.75 2.22 -22.40
CA SER A 335 -16.71 2.68 -21.39
C SER A 335 -16.05 2.68 -20.02
N LEU A 336 -16.16 3.79 -19.30
CA LEU A 336 -15.59 3.95 -17.96
C LEU A 336 -16.66 4.25 -16.93
N GLY A 337 -16.50 3.66 -15.76
CA GLY A 337 -17.45 3.76 -14.67
C GLY A 337 -18.80 3.12 -14.98
N GLU A 338 -19.56 2.81 -13.94
CA GLU A 338 -21.00 2.54 -14.04
C GLU A 338 -21.86 3.49 -13.21
N THR A 339 -21.30 4.13 -12.19
CA THR A 339 -22.03 5.01 -11.26
C THR A 339 -21.53 6.47 -11.33
N PRO A 340 -22.41 7.48 -11.50
CA PRO A 340 -23.87 7.38 -11.60
C PRO A 340 -24.38 6.89 -12.96
N ARG A 341 -23.50 6.85 -13.96
CA ARG A 341 -23.77 6.28 -15.27
C ARG A 341 -22.47 5.87 -15.95
N ARG A 342 -22.59 5.03 -16.97
CA ARG A 342 -21.49 4.65 -17.86
C ARG A 342 -21.06 5.81 -18.75
N TRP A 343 -19.75 6.06 -18.84
CA TRP A 343 -19.16 7.09 -19.70
C TRP A 343 -18.51 6.48 -20.93
N VAL A 344 -19.14 6.66 -22.09
CA VAL A 344 -18.51 6.28 -23.37
C VAL A 344 -17.43 7.31 -23.68
N CYS A 345 -16.20 6.84 -23.82
CA CYS A 345 -15.01 7.65 -24.04
C CYS A 345 -14.34 7.31 -25.37
N GLU A 346 -13.62 8.29 -25.89
CA GLU A 346 -12.66 8.19 -26.98
C GLU A 346 -11.28 8.65 -26.46
N PRO A 347 -10.18 8.48 -27.20
CA PRO A 347 -8.83 8.70 -26.69
C PRO A 347 -8.53 10.05 -26.05
N GLN A 348 -9.24 11.12 -26.44
CA GLN A 348 -9.15 12.45 -25.83
C GLN A 348 -9.68 12.52 -24.38
N GLY A 349 -10.44 11.52 -23.94
CA GLY A 349 -11.14 11.50 -22.66
C GLY A 349 -12.36 12.43 -22.63
N VAL A 350 -13.02 12.46 -21.47
CA VAL A 350 -14.17 13.30 -21.15
C VAL A 350 -13.86 14.17 -19.93
N THR A 351 -14.31 15.42 -19.95
CA THR A 351 -13.96 16.43 -18.93
C THR A 351 -14.87 16.40 -17.69
N VAL A 352 -15.62 15.31 -17.47
CA VAL A 352 -16.52 15.17 -16.32
C VAL A 352 -15.77 14.93 -15.01
N ARG A 353 -14.63 14.25 -15.08
CA ARG A 353 -13.76 13.94 -13.95
C ARG A 353 -12.32 14.01 -14.41
N TYR A 354 -11.42 14.26 -13.46
CA TYR A 354 -10.00 14.32 -13.71
C TYR A 354 -9.28 13.42 -12.70
N HIS A 355 -8.29 12.67 -13.18
CA HIS A 355 -7.32 12.00 -12.34
C HIS A 355 -5.96 12.62 -12.61
N ARG A 356 -5.30 13.17 -11.57
CA ARG A 356 -3.99 13.84 -11.67
C ARG A 356 -3.93 14.92 -12.77
N GLY A 357 -5.00 15.73 -12.84
CA GLY A 357 -5.11 16.81 -13.80
C GLY A 357 -5.35 16.35 -15.25
N ARG A 358 -5.62 15.06 -15.49
CA ARG A 358 -5.94 14.52 -16.82
C ARG A 358 -7.42 14.12 -16.91
N PRO A 359 -8.13 14.43 -18.02
CA PRO A 359 -9.51 14.00 -18.23
C PRO A 359 -9.70 12.49 -18.08
N LEU A 360 -10.83 12.10 -17.52
CA LEU A 360 -11.27 10.71 -17.43
C LEU A 360 -11.27 10.07 -18.83
N GLY A 361 -10.67 8.90 -18.93
CA GLY A 361 -10.55 8.14 -20.16
C GLY A 361 -9.58 8.68 -21.19
N MET A 362 -8.75 9.67 -20.87
CA MET A 362 -7.69 10.08 -21.80
C MET A 362 -6.64 8.97 -21.95
N VAL A 363 -6.18 8.69 -23.17
CA VAL A 363 -5.00 7.82 -23.38
C VAL A 363 -3.74 8.52 -22.90
N LEU A 364 -2.95 7.81 -22.10
CA LEU A 364 -1.70 8.27 -21.51
C LEU A 364 -0.55 7.34 -21.91
N ALA A 365 0.65 7.91 -21.99
CA ALA A 365 1.90 7.15 -22.10
C ALA A 365 2.76 7.40 -20.86
N ALA A 366 3.43 6.35 -20.40
CA ALA A 366 4.50 6.43 -19.42
C ALA A 366 5.80 5.97 -20.07
N LEU A 367 6.86 6.76 -19.88
CA LEU A 367 8.23 6.37 -20.16
C LEU A 367 8.90 6.08 -18.81
N VAL A 368 9.09 4.79 -18.51
CA VAL A 368 9.67 4.31 -17.26
C VAL A 368 11.16 4.08 -17.47
N PRO A 369 12.04 4.83 -16.76
CA PRO A 369 13.49 4.68 -16.90
C PRO A 369 13.97 3.25 -16.64
N ARG A 370 14.88 2.77 -17.51
CA ARG A 370 15.46 1.41 -17.43
C ARG A 370 16.53 1.28 -16.38
N ASP A 371 17.42 2.26 -16.34
CA ASP A 371 18.54 2.28 -15.43
C ASP A 371 18.24 3.17 -14.23
N VAL A 372 18.38 2.58 -13.05
CA VAL A 372 18.29 3.23 -11.74
C VAL A 372 19.52 2.91 -10.87
N SER A 373 20.52 2.25 -11.46
CA SER A 373 21.68 1.75 -10.75
C SER A 373 22.44 2.90 -10.09
N GLY A 374 22.98 2.64 -8.90
CA GLY A 374 23.75 3.64 -8.14
C GLY A 374 22.95 4.77 -7.51
N SER A 375 21.62 4.81 -7.63
CA SER A 375 20.76 5.80 -6.97
C SER A 375 20.01 5.20 -5.78
N GLU A 376 19.92 5.96 -4.68
CA GLU A 376 19.05 5.60 -3.55
C GLU A 376 17.57 5.94 -3.82
N THR A 377 17.31 6.84 -4.77
CA THR A 377 15.98 7.35 -5.13
C THR A 377 15.59 7.02 -6.56
N LEU A 378 14.29 6.93 -6.81
CA LEU A 378 13.74 6.65 -8.14
C LEU A 378 13.87 7.87 -9.05
N PRO A 379 14.28 7.67 -10.32
CA PRO A 379 14.02 8.68 -11.32
C PRO A 379 12.51 8.81 -11.55
N GLY A 380 12.04 10.03 -11.84
CA GLY A 380 10.64 10.28 -12.12
C GLY A 380 10.18 9.56 -13.39
N VAL A 381 9.01 8.91 -13.32
CA VAL A 381 8.32 8.36 -14.50
C VAL A 381 7.76 9.53 -15.31
N GLN A 382 8.11 9.62 -16.60
CA GLN A 382 7.57 10.64 -17.48
C GLN A 382 6.20 10.20 -17.98
N ILE A 383 5.14 10.85 -17.49
CA ILE A 383 3.74 10.58 -17.86
C ILE A 383 3.20 11.70 -18.75
N GLU A 384 2.81 11.36 -19.97
CA GLU A 384 2.37 12.30 -20.99
C GLU A 384 0.91 12.05 -21.41
N ALA A 385 0.18 13.13 -21.64
CA ALA A 385 -1.15 13.10 -22.22
C ALA A 385 -1.05 12.82 -23.73
N ILE A 386 -1.65 11.74 -24.20
CA ILE A 386 -1.61 11.37 -25.63
C ILE A 386 -2.89 11.80 -26.34
N GLY A 387 -4.05 11.59 -25.74
CA GLY A 387 -5.31 11.89 -26.43
C GLY A 387 -5.46 11.06 -27.70
N ARG A 388 -6.02 11.66 -28.77
CA ARG A 388 -6.05 11.06 -30.12
C ARG A 388 -4.68 11.01 -30.78
N GLN A 389 -3.82 11.99 -30.49
CA GLN A 389 -2.47 12.06 -31.03
C GLN A 389 -1.61 12.99 -30.19
N ALA A 390 -0.38 12.57 -29.92
CA ALA A 390 0.66 13.43 -29.35
C ALA A 390 2.04 13.05 -29.89
N THR A 391 2.99 13.96 -29.72
CA THR A 391 4.42 13.63 -29.80
C THR A 391 5.01 13.71 -28.42
N ILE A 392 5.78 12.69 -28.04
CA ILE A 392 6.56 12.69 -26.80
C ILE A 392 8.04 12.48 -27.14
N THR A 393 8.92 13.06 -26.34
CA THR A 393 10.37 12.85 -26.45
C THR A 393 10.84 12.10 -25.21
N ALA A 394 11.57 11.01 -25.40
CA ALA A 394 12.13 10.25 -24.29
C ALA A 394 13.29 11.02 -23.65
N LYS A 395 13.20 11.32 -22.36
CA LYS A 395 14.29 12.02 -21.64
C LYS A 395 15.43 11.08 -21.24
N ARG A 396 15.15 9.78 -21.16
CA ARG A 396 16.05 8.71 -20.75
C ARG A 396 15.70 7.44 -21.52
N ASP A 397 16.59 6.47 -21.53
CA ASP A 397 16.29 5.13 -21.99
C ASP A 397 15.17 4.54 -21.12
N SER A 398 14.03 4.27 -21.74
CA SER A 398 12.79 4.02 -21.02
C SER A 398 11.92 2.97 -21.70
N TRP A 399 11.26 2.11 -20.93
CA TRP A 399 10.17 1.30 -21.46
C TRP A 399 8.96 2.16 -21.76
N LEU A 400 8.28 1.87 -22.87
CA LEU A 400 7.02 2.51 -23.23
C LEU A 400 5.85 1.73 -22.64
N LEU A 401 5.05 2.40 -21.82
CA LEU A 401 3.80 1.89 -21.28
C LEU A 401 2.64 2.81 -21.65
N LEU A 402 1.46 2.21 -21.72
CA LEU A 402 0.24 2.87 -22.16
C LEU A 402 -0.89 2.53 -21.20
N ARG A 403 -1.82 3.46 -21.01
CA ARG A 403 -3.08 3.20 -20.30
C ARG A 403 -4.20 4.11 -20.78
N ILE A 404 -5.43 3.68 -20.50
CA ILE A 404 -6.58 4.58 -20.46
C ILE A 404 -6.61 5.20 -19.05
N GLY A 405 -6.70 6.53 -18.98
CA GLY A 405 -6.66 7.28 -17.73
C GLY A 405 -7.93 7.12 -16.91
N ASP A 406 -7.79 6.71 -15.67
CA ASP A 406 -8.85 6.66 -14.65
C ASP A 406 -8.17 6.62 -13.28
N ASP A 407 -8.94 6.70 -12.20
CA ASP A 407 -8.46 6.38 -10.87
C ASP A 407 -8.02 4.89 -10.82
N PRO A 408 -6.79 4.57 -10.39
CA PRO A 408 -6.33 3.20 -10.16
C PRO A 408 -7.25 2.35 -9.25
N ALA A 409 -8.09 2.97 -8.43
CA ALA A 409 -9.10 2.30 -7.62
C ALA A 409 -10.41 2.00 -8.37
N ALA A 410 -10.67 2.67 -9.50
CA ALA A 410 -11.93 2.61 -10.25
C ALA A 410 -11.83 1.79 -11.55
N LEU A 411 -10.85 0.87 -11.66
CA LEU A 411 -10.66 0.11 -12.90
C LEU A 411 -11.65 -1.05 -13.09
N ALA A 412 -12.42 -1.39 -12.06
CA ALA A 412 -13.21 -2.62 -12.02
C ALA A 412 -14.48 -2.59 -12.88
N ASP A 413 -15.06 -1.41 -13.07
CA ASP A 413 -16.27 -1.16 -13.85
C ASP A 413 -15.97 -0.56 -15.24
N ASN A 414 -14.69 -0.54 -15.63
CA ASN A 414 -14.25 -0.15 -16.95
C ASN A 414 -14.35 -1.31 -17.94
N SER A 415 -14.60 -1.01 -19.22
CA SER A 415 -14.68 -2.02 -20.28
C SER A 415 -14.30 -1.47 -21.66
N GLY A 416 -13.91 -2.37 -22.55
CA GLY A 416 -13.49 -2.03 -23.91
C GLY A 416 -11.98 -1.90 -24.06
N VAL A 417 -11.57 -1.60 -25.29
CA VAL A 417 -10.16 -1.58 -25.72
C VAL A 417 -9.95 -0.41 -26.67
N THR A 418 -8.81 0.26 -26.57
CA THR A 418 -8.35 1.21 -27.59
C THR A 418 -7.08 0.68 -28.24
N THR A 419 -6.88 1.07 -29.50
CA THR A 419 -5.65 0.81 -30.24
C THR A 419 -4.77 2.05 -30.17
N VAL A 420 -3.48 1.86 -29.92
CA VAL A 420 -2.46 2.90 -29.98
C VAL A 420 -1.39 2.47 -30.99
N ASN A 421 -1.09 3.32 -31.95
CA ASN A 421 0.04 3.15 -32.85
C ASN A 421 1.14 4.12 -32.43
N PHE A 422 2.40 3.67 -32.48
CA PHE A 422 3.57 4.51 -32.25
C PHE A 422 4.53 4.38 -33.44
N GLN A 423 5.09 5.49 -33.87
CA GLN A 423 6.00 5.55 -35.02
C GLN A 423 7.00 6.68 -34.81
N ILE A 424 8.10 6.65 -35.56
CA ILE A 424 9.10 7.71 -35.47
C ILE A 424 8.47 9.03 -35.94
N ARG A 425 8.80 10.12 -35.24
CA ARG A 425 8.54 11.45 -35.77
C ARG A 425 9.78 11.91 -36.53
N GLU A 426 9.63 12.05 -37.84
CA GLU A 426 10.61 12.73 -38.72
C GLU A 426 10.87 14.17 -38.25
#